data_AF-A0A2R4PJ13-F1
#
_entry.id   AF-A0A2R4PJ13-F1
#
_cell.length_a   1.000
_cell.length_b   1.000
_cell.length_c   1.000
_cell.angle_alpha   90.00
_cell.angle_beta   90.00
_cell.angle_gamma   90.00
#
_symmetry.space_group_name_H-M   'P 1'
#
loop_
_entity.id
_entity.type
_entity.pdbx_description
1 polymer ?
#
loop_
_entity_poly.entity_id
_entity_poly.type
_entity_poly.pdbx_seq_one_letter_code
_entity_poly.pdbx_strand_id
1 'polypeptide(L)'
;MLRNAISPCQSGTWSGGNKVNYSACKWYQSSVAMNHFIGGKSGGSIYYKPIQCPTGFIMTGTRMYGIGDGVDEEHVDAYCCPFG
;
A
#
# COMPACT_ATOMS: atom_id res chain seq x y z
N MET A 1 23.87 3.44 22.52
CA MET A 1 22.54 4.06 22.30
C MET A 1 22.33 4.22 20.80
N LEU A 2 21.55 3.34 20.16
CA LEU A 2 21.19 3.46 18.75
C LEU A 2 19.98 4.40 18.64
N ARG A 3 20.17 5.61 18.10
CA ARG A 3 19.06 6.55 17.84
C ARG A 3 18.45 6.22 16.48
N ASN A 4 17.40 5.40 16.49
CA ASN A 4 16.47 5.31 15.37
C ASN A 4 15.76 6.67 15.25
N ALA A 5 16.20 7.50 14.30
CA ALA A 5 15.47 8.71 13.92
C ALA A 5 14.25 8.29 13.10
N ILE A 6 13.18 7.91 13.79
CA ILE A 6 11.86 7.75 13.21
C ILE A 6 11.41 9.16 12.80
N SER A 7 11.31 9.46 11.51
CA SER A 7 10.78 10.72 10.99
C SER A 7 9.31 10.85 11.42
N PRO A 8 8.94 11.78 12.31
CA PRO A 8 7.54 11.99 12.62
C PRO A 8 6.87 12.71 11.43
N CYS A 9 5.71 12.22 11.01
CA CYS A 9 4.82 13.01 10.17
C CYS A 9 4.23 14.13 11.04
N GLN A 10 4.58 15.38 10.77
CA GLN A 10 3.99 16.56 11.41
C GLN A 10 3.18 17.34 10.38
N SER A 11 1.90 17.62 10.70
CA SER A 11 1.00 18.40 9.84
C SER A 11 0.88 17.86 8.40
N GLY A 12 0.80 16.54 8.24
CA GLY A 12 0.73 15.89 6.92
C GLY A 12 2.02 15.94 6.10
N THR A 13 3.11 16.42 6.70
CA THR A 13 4.42 16.58 6.05
C THR A 13 5.46 15.78 6.82
N TRP A 14 6.22 14.94 6.13
CA TRP A 14 7.34 14.22 6.75
C TRP A 14 8.45 15.23 7.05
N SER A 15 8.60 15.63 8.32
CA SER A 15 9.61 16.60 8.75
C SER A 15 10.74 15.89 9.51
N GLY A 16 11.95 15.94 8.95
CA GLY A 16 13.17 15.34 9.48
C GLY A 16 13.61 14.08 8.73
N GLY A 17 14.87 14.08 8.27
CA GLY A 17 15.64 12.90 7.85
C GLY A 17 15.15 12.18 6.58
N ASN A 18 15.93 12.30 5.50
CA ASN A 18 15.80 11.66 4.19
C ASN A 18 14.63 12.14 3.30
N LYS A 19 14.96 12.57 2.08
CA LYS A 19 13.99 13.04 1.09
C LYS A 19 13.32 11.81 0.46
N VAL A 20 12.05 11.90 0.08
CA VAL A 20 11.44 10.84 -0.72
C VAL A 20 12.16 10.77 -2.08
N ASN A 21 12.70 9.61 -2.40
CA ASN A 21 13.34 9.36 -3.69
C ASN A 21 12.29 8.90 -4.71
N TYR A 22 11.72 9.86 -5.43
CA TYR A 22 10.67 9.60 -6.41
C TYR A 22 11.14 8.80 -7.65
N SER A 23 12.44 8.73 -7.93
CA SER A 23 12.96 7.96 -9.08
C SER A 23 13.08 6.47 -8.80
N ALA A 24 12.99 6.05 -7.54
CA ALA A 24 13.10 4.65 -7.11
C ALA A 24 11.77 4.05 -6.63
N CYS A 25 10.64 4.72 -6.91
CA CYS A 25 9.32 4.21 -6.55
C CYS A 25 8.96 2.96 -7.38
N LYS A 26 8.13 2.10 -6.80
CA LYS A 26 7.57 0.94 -7.50
C LYS A 26 6.21 0.54 -6.95
N TRP A 27 5.48 -0.21 -7.76
CA TRP A 27 4.19 -0.78 -7.40
C TRP A 27 4.38 -2.01 -6.52
N TYR A 28 3.55 -2.11 -5.48
CA TYR A 28 3.42 -3.27 -4.62
C TYR A 28 1.96 -3.70 -4.59
N GLN A 29 1.74 -5.00 -4.62
CA GLN A 29 0.42 -5.63 -4.52
C GLN A 29 0.31 -6.46 -3.25
N SER A 30 -0.91 -6.69 -2.78
CA SER A 30 -1.16 -7.61 -1.67
C SER A 30 -0.64 -9.01 -1.99
N SER A 31 -0.13 -9.75 -1.01
CA SER A 31 0.19 -11.17 -1.17
C SER A 31 -1.04 -12.04 -1.47
N VAL A 32 -2.24 -11.51 -1.18
CA VAL A 32 -3.54 -12.14 -1.45
C VAL A 32 -4.33 -11.38 -2.52
N ALA A 33 -3.66 -10.59 -3.37
CA ALA A 33 -4.29 -9.75 -4.39
C ALA A 33 -5.20 -10.54 -5.35
N MET A 34 -4.83 -11.77 -5.69
CA MET A 34 -5.56 -12.64 -6.61
C MET A 34 -6.30 -13.78 -5.89
N ASN A 35 -6.45 -13.69 -4.57
CA ASN A 35 -7.24 -14.66 -3.84
C ASN A 35 -8.72 -14.37 -4.08
N HIS A 36 -9.44 -15.38 -4.54
CA HIS A 36 -10.89 -15.36 -4.64
C HIS A 36 -11.51 -15.61 -3.26
N PHE A 37 -12.41 -14.74 -2.82
CA PHE A 37 -13.10 -14.88 -1.54
C PHE A 37 -14.58 -15.16 -1.78
N ILE A 38 -15.01 -16.41 -1.57
CA ILE A 38 -16.41 -16.82 -1.79
C ILE A 38 -17.31 -16.14 -0.73
N GLY A 39 -18.02 -15.07 -1.09
CA GLY A 39 -18.95 -14.41 -0.16
C GLY A 39 -19.76 -13.21 -0.68
N GLY A 40 -19.55 -12.74 -1.90
CA GLY A 40 -20.12 -11.49 -2.42
C GLY A 40 -21.62 -11.44 -2.75
N LYS A 41 -22.44 -12.41 -2.32
CA LYS A 41 -23.90 -12.41 -2.57
C LYS A 41 -24.65 -12.34 -1.24
N SER A 42 -25.06 -11.13 -0.87
CA SER A 42 -25.97 -10.83 0.24
C SER A 42 -25.38 -10.96 1.66
N GLY A 43 -24.65 -9.93 2.11
CA GLY A 43 -24.30 -9.75 3.53
C GLY A 43 -23.20 -10.66 4.07
N GLY A 44 -22.35 -11.20 3.20
CA GLY A 44 -21.20 -12.03 3.56
C GLY A 44 -20.07 -11.27 4.27
N SER A 45 -19.11 -12.03 4.81
CA SER A 45 -17.94 -11.51 5.52
C SER A 45 -17.15 -10.51 4.68
N ILE A 46 -16.66 -9.43 5.30
CA ILE A 46 -15.75 -8.48 4.66
C ILE A 46 -14.36 -9.12 4.58
N TYR A 47 -13.86 -9.30 3.37
CA TYR A 47 -12.49 -9.77 3.11
C TYR A 47 -11.59 -8.59 2.73
N TYR A 48 -10.40 -8.55 3.31
CA TYR A 48 -9.43 -7.50 3.04
C TYR A 48 -8.26 -8.06 2.24
N LYS A 49 -7.85 -7.34 1.19
CA LYS A 49 -6.60 -7.56 0.45
C LYS A 49 -5.60 -6.47 0.87
N PRO A 50 -4.93 -6.60 2.03
CA PRO A 50 -4.12 -5.51 2.57
C PRO A 50 -2.83 -5.33 1.77
N ILE A 51 -2.42 -4.07 1.59
CA ILE A 51 -1.12 -3.72 1.02
C ILE A 51 -0.45 -2.67 1.91
N GLN A 52 0.83 -2.90 2.20
CA GLN A 52 1.68 -1.98 2.98
C GLN A 52 3.00 -1.79 2.24
N CYS A 53 3.49 -0.55 2.24
CA CYS A 53 4.84 -0.28 1.75
C CYS A 53 5.88 -0.94 2.67
N PRO A 54 7.00 -1.46 2.13
CA PRO A 54 8.06 -1.99 2.97
C PRO A 54 8.66 -0.94 3.90
N THR A 55 9.34 -1.39 4.95
CA THR A 55 10.10 -0.51 5.85
C THR A 55 11.07 0.37 5.05
N GLY A 56 11.09 1.67 5.35
CA GLY A 56 11.91 2.65 4.63
C GLY A 56 11.26 3.20 3.35
N PHE A 57 10.01 2.82 3.06
CA PHE A 57 9.21 3.36 1.97
C PHE A 57 7.97 4.08 2.51
N ILE A 58 7.46 5.02 1.73
CA ILE A 58 6.19 5.71 1.97
C ILE A 58 5.25 5.52 0.77
N MET A 59 3.94 5.39 1.04
CA MET A 59 2.91 5.36 0.01
C MET A 59 2.72 6.76 -0.56
N THR A 60 2.88 6.91 -1.88
CA THR A 60 2.71 8.18 -2.60
C THR A 60 1.58 8.14 -3.61
N GLY A 61 1.02 6.97 -3.87
CA GLY A 61 -0.12 6.81 -4.75
C GLY A 61 -0.75 5.43 -4.64
N THR A 62 -1.91 5.29 -5.27
CA THR A 62 -2.65 4.04 -5.39
C THR A 62 -3.09 3.86 -6.83
N ARG A 63 -3.30 2.61 -7.24
CA ARG A 63 -4.06 2.28 -8.44
C ARG A 63 -5.03 1.15 -8.12
N MET A 64 -6.19 1.19 -8.76
CA MET A 64 -7.15 0.10 -8.68
C MET A 64 -6.85 -0.87 -9.83
N TYR A 65 -6.76 -2.14 -9.50
CA TYR A 65 -6.73 -3.24 -10.45
C TYR A 65 -8.08 -3.93 -10.38
N GLY A 66 -8.67 -4.25 -11.53
CA GLY A 66 -9.88 -5.03 -11.65
C GLY A 66 -9.91 -5.72 -13.00
N ILE A 67 -10.27 -7.01 -13.02
CA ILE A 67 -10.42 -7.79 -14.25
C ILE A 67 -11.79 -8.45 -14.22
N GLY A 68 -12.65 -8.07 -15.17
CA GLY A 68 -13.97 -8.68 -15.38
C GLY A 68 -15.05 -8.09 -14.48
N ASP A 69 -16.29 -8.07 -14.97
CA ASP A 69 -17.45 -7.62 -14.20
C ASP A 69 -17.88 -8.71 -13.20
N GLY A 70 -17.86 -8.38 -11.90
CA GLY A 70 -18.50 -9.20 -10.86
C GLY A 70 -17.68 -10.36 -10.32
N VAL A 71 -16.35 -10.31 -10.40
CA VAL A 71 -15.43 -11.27 -9.76
C VAL A 71 -14.64 -10.55 -8.68
N ASP A 72 -14.34 -11.18 -7.53
CA ASP A 72 -13.60 -10.56 -6.42
C ASP A 72 -12.11 -10.29 -6.73
N GLU A 73 -11.73 -10.13 -8.00
CA GLU A 73 -10.34 -9.97 -8.43
C GLU A 73 -9.89 -8.50 -8.47
N GLU A 74 -10.75 -7.60 -7.98
CA GLU A 74 -10.36 -6.22 -7.72
C GLU A 74 -9.45 -6.12 -6.49
N HIS A 75 -8.39 -5.33 -6.63
CA HIS A 75 -7.54 -4.94 -5.51
C HIS A 75 -6.94 -3.56 -5.75
N VAL A 76 -6.39 -2.98 -4.69
CA VAL A 76 -5.65 -1.72 -4.75
C VAL A 76 -4.17 -2.03 -4.59
N ASP A 77 -3.37 -1.57 -5.54
CA ASP A 77 -1.91 -1.58 -5.45
C ASP A 77 -1.42 -0.27 -4.84
N ALA A 78 -0.32 -0.36 -4.10
CA ALA A 78 0.35 0.80 -3.52
C ALA A 78 1.56 1.20 -4.37
N TYR A 79 1.67 2.49 -4.70
CA TYR A 79 2.91 3.07 -5.20
C TYR A 79 3.74 3.53 -4.02
N CYS A 80 4.88 2.87 -3.82
CA CYS A 80 5.73 3.10 -2.66
C CYS A 80 7.09 3.63 -3.12
N CYS A 81 7.54 4.70 -2.46
CA CYS A 81 8.82 5.37 -2.73
C CYS A 81 9.74 5.27 -1.52
N PRO A 82 11.02 4.92 -1.68
CA PRO A 82 11.95 4.87 -0.57
C PRO A 82 12.32 6.29 -0.09
N PHE A 83 12.72 6.40 1.17
CA PHE A 83 13.48 7.55 1.65
C PHE A 83 14.93 7.46 1.13
N GLY A 84 15.55 8.59 0.80
CA GLY A 84 16.93 8.71 0.30
C GLY A 84 17.71 9.87 0.90
#